data_AF-A0A3C1EXA6-F1
#
_entry.id   AF-A0A3C1EXA6-F1
#
_cell.length_a   1.000
_cell.length_b   1.000
_cell.length_c   1.000
_cell.angle_alpha   90.00
_cell.angle_beta   90.00
_cell.angle_gamma   90.00
#
_symmetry.space_group_name_H-M   'P 1'
#
loop_
_entity.id
_entity.type
_entity.pdbx_description
1 polymer ?
#
loop_
_entity_poly.entity_id
_entity_poly.type
_entity_poly.pdbx_seq_one_letter_code
_entity_poly.pdbx_strand_id
1 'polypeptide(L)'
;MLSKVWIWLKDVFSDEEDPNEPIYDPVHIATMLVLTIFGISILFWLFWALLVYKGGLLDKIIPFFKVIFTSKTLADFGYEGYPYEMGIFDGWITNIVALLFLFFLIWRIRRIFRHSIKL
;
A
#
# COMPACT_ATOMS: atom_id res chain seq x y z
N MET A 1 -31.96 -28.56 1.96
CA MET A 1 -31.00 -27.46 2.18
C MET A 1 -30.07 -27.27 0.99
N LEU A 2 -29.39 -28.31 0.51
CA LEU A 2 -28.54 -28.26 -0.70
C LEU A 2 -29.23 -27.63 -1.93
N SER A 3 -30.51 -27.97 -2.20
CA SER A 3 -31.24 -27.41 -3.33
C SER A 3 -31.50 -25.90 -3.24
N LYS A 4 -31.71 -25.36 -2.04
CA LYS A 4 -31.93 -23.92 -1.82
C LYS A 4 -30.64 -23.12 -1.94
N VAL A 5 -29.54 -23.67 -1.43
CA VAL A 5 -28.20 -23.08 -1.58
C VAL A 5 -27.78 -23.07 -3.05
N TRP A 6 -28.12 -24.14 -3.80
CA TRP A 6 -27.84 -24.22 -5.23
C TRP A 6 -28.65 -23.20 -6.06
N ILE A 7 -29.93 -23.02 -5.74
CA ILE A 7 -30.79 -22.01 -6.39
C ILE A 7 -30.29 -20.61 -6.05
N TRP A 8 -29.95 -20.34 -4.78
CA TRP A 8 -29.40 -19.05 -4.36
C TRP A 8 -28.06 -18.74 -5.03
N LEU A 9 -27.16 -19.72 -5.16
CA LEU A 9 -25.93 -19.56 -5.93
C LEU A 9 -26.22 -19.27 -7.40
N LYS A 10 -27.16 -20.00 -8.02
CA LYS A 10 -27.55 -19.71 -9.40
C LYS A 10 -28.13 -18.30 -9.57
N ASP A 11 -28.87 -17.81 -8.60
CA ASP A 11 -29.50 -16.48 -8.62
C ASP A 11 -28.47 -15.36 -8.42
N VAL A 12 -27.48 -15.59 -7.54
CA VAL A 12 -26.36 -14.65 -7.32
C VAL A 12 -25.41 -14.58 -8.52
N PHE A 13 -25.30 -15.66 -9.28
CA PHE A 13 -24.43 -15.76 -10.46
C PHE A 13 -25.21 -15.75 -11.80
N SER A 14 -26.53 -15.59 -11.78
CA SER A 14 -27.30 -15.38 -13.01
C SER A 14 -27.30 -13.89 -13.28
N ASP A 15 -26.35 -13.47 -14.10
CA ASP A 15 -26.46 -12.21 -14.81
C ASP A 15 -27.72 -12.33 -15.69
N GLU A 16 -28.82 -11.68 -15.31
CA GLU A 16 -29.89 -11.40 -16.26
C GLU A 16 -29.24 -10.58 -17.38
N GLU A 17 -29.22 -11.12 -18.60
CA GLU A 17 -28.71 -10.42 -19.79
C GLU A 17 -29.56 -9.17 -20.03
N ASP A 18 -29.18 -8.03 -19.42
CA ASP A 18 -29.78 -6.74 -19.69
C ASP A 18 -29.35 -6.30 -21.09
N PRO A 19 -30.26 -6.16 -22.06
CA PRO A 19 -29.91 -5.72 -23.41
C PRO A 19 -29.29 -4.32 -23.48
N ASN A 20 -29.36 -3.55 -22.39
CA ASN A 20 -28.75 -2.24 -22.24
C ASN A 20 -27.41 -2.28 -21.49
N GLU A 21 -26.87 -3.46 -21.21
CA GLU A 21 -25.56 -3.55 -20.58
C GLU A 21 -24.50 -2.88 -21.46
N PRO A 22 -23.66 -2.01 -20.88
CA PRO A 22 -22.57 -1.41 -21.63
C PRO A 22 -21.61 -2.52 -22.08
N ILE A 23 -21.50 -2.72 -23.40
CA ILE A 23 -20.55 -3.65 -24.00
C ILE A 23 -19.14 -3.16 -23.66
N TYR A 24 -18.47 -3.85 -22.74
CA TYR A 24 -17.09 -3.55 -22.39
C TYR A 24 -16.16 -3.98 -23.53
N ASP A 25 -15.51 -3.01 -24.18
CA ASP A 25 -14.45 -3.27 -25.15
C ASP A 25 -13.34 -4.12 -24.46
N PRO A 26 -12.85 -5.21 -25.08
CA PRO A 26 -11.71 -5.98 -24.59
C PRO A 26 -10.50 -5.12 -24.15
N VAL A 27 -10.28 -3.98 -24.82
CA VAL A 27 -9.23 -3.01 -24.46
C VAL A 27 -9.49 -2.39 -23.08
N HIS A 28 -10.75 -2.08 -22.77
CA HIS A 28 -11.15 -1.56 -21.46
C HIS A 28 -10.85 -2.57 -20.35
N ILE A 29 -11.24 -3.83 -20.54
CA ILE A 29 -10.99 -4.91 -19.57
C ILE A 29 -9.49 -5.10 -19.36
N ALA A 30 -8.72 -5.20 -20.44
CA ALA A 30 -7.27 -5.33 -20.36
C ALA A 30 -6.61 -4.16 -19.63
N THR A 31 -7.05 -2.92 -19.91
CA THR A 31 -6.56 -1.72 -19.24
C THR A 31 -6.86 -1.76 -17.74
N MET A 32 -8.07 -2.12 -17.35
CA MET A 32 -8.45 -2.21 -15.93
C MET A 32 -7.64 -3.28 -15.18
N LEU A 33 -7.39 -4.43 -15.80
CA LEU A 33 -6.54 -5.47 -15.22
C LEU A 33 -5.11 -4.96 -14.99
N VAL A 34 -4.51 -4.34 -16.00
CA VAL A 34 -3.14 -3.78 -15.90
C VAL A 34 -3.06 -2.70 -14.82
N LEU A 35 -4.00 -1.75 -14.80
CA LEU A 35 -4.06 -0.69 -13.79
C LEU A 35 -4.24 -1.25 -12.38
N THR A 36 -5.04 -2.30 -12.23
CA THR A 36 -5.26 -2.96 -10.94
C THR A 36 -3.99 -3.63 -10.43
N ILE A 37 -3.32 -4.43 -11.27
CA ILE A 37 -2.06 -5.09 -10.89
C ILE A 37 -0.97 -4.06 -10.59
N PHE A 38 -0.90 -2.99 -11.38
CA PHE A 38 0.03 -1.89 -11.14
C PHE A 38 -0.24 -1.20 -9.81
N GLY A 39 -1.51 -0.90 -9.50
CA GLY A 39 -1.92 -0.33 -8.22
C GLY A 39 -1.57 -1.22 -7.03
N ILE A 40 -1.83 -2.53 -7.12
CA ILE A 40 -1.46 -3.52 -6.10
C ILE A 40 0.07 -3.56 -5.93
N SER A 41 0.83 -3.53 -7.02
CA SER A 41 2.30 -3.56 -6.97
C SER A 41 2.88 -2.33 -6.27
N ILE A 42 2.32 -1.15 -6.52
CA ILE A 42 2.69 0.08 -5.81
C ILE A 42 2.38 -0.05 -4.32
N LEU A 43 1.16 -0.47 -3.96
CA LEU A 43 0.77 -0.61 -2.56
C LEU A 43 1.66 -1.64 -1.85
N PHE A 44 1.90 -2.78 -2.49
CA PHE A 44 2.81 -3.80 -1.98
C PHE A 44 4.19 -3.22 -1.71
N TRP A 45 4.79 -2.52 -2.68
CA TRP A 45 6.12 -1.94 -2.50
C TRP A 45 6.15 -0.91 -1.37
N LEU A 46 5.14 -0.04 -1.27
CA LEU A 46 5.05 0.96 -0.21
C LEU A 46 4.96 0.31 1.17
N PHE A 47 4.06 -0.67 1.35
CA PHE A 47 3.90 -1.33 2.64
C PHE A 47 5.09 -2.22 2.99
N TRP A 48 5.62 -2.97 2.05
CA TRP A 48 6.80 -3.79 2.26
C TRP A 48 8.01 -2.93 2.62
N ALA A 49 8.22 -1.82 1.90
CA ALA A 49 9.28 -0.87 2.20
C ALA A 49 9.11 -0.25 3.59
N LEU A 50 7.87 0.01 4.05
CA LEU A 50 7.63 0.61 5.37
C LEU A 50 7.67 -0.38 6.53
N LEU A 51 7.24 -1.61 6.33
CA LEU A 51 7.02 -2.57 7.40
C LEU A 51 8.10 -3.65 7.49
N VAL A 52 8.76 -3.99 6.38
CA VAL A 52 9.63 -5.17 6.29
C VAL A 52 11.05 -4.81 5.87
N TYR A 53 11.21 -3.95 4.86
CA TYR A 53 12.52 -3.65 4.29
C TYR A 53 13.52 -3.15 5.34
N LYS A 54 14.59 -3.93 5.55
CA LYS A 54 15.66 -3.66 6.52
C LYS A 54 15.13 -3.36 7.92
N GLY A 55 14.18 -4.17 8.39
CA GLY A 55 13.51 -4.03 9.70
C GLY A 55 12.34 -3.04 9.70
N GLY A 56 12.05 -2.38 8.56
CA GLY A 56 10.95 -1.44 8.46
C GLY A 56 11.18 -0.14 9.26
N LEU A 57 10.20 0.75 9.20
CA LEU A 57 10.23 2.05 9.86
C LEU A 57 9.94 1.93 11.35
N LEU A 58 9.05 1.02 11.75
CA LEU A 58 8.59 0.88 13.13
C LEU A 58 9.75 0.57 14.10
N ASP A 59 10.65 -0.33 13.71
CA ASP A 59 11.82 -0.71 14.52
C ASP A 59 12.81 0.45 14.70
N LYS A 60 12.73 1.47 13.84
CA LYS A 60 13.60 2.66 13.88
C LYS A 60 13.04 3.79 14.76
N ILE A 61 11.74 3.77 15.09
CA ILE A 61 11.07 4.86 15.83
C ILE A 61 11.62 4.99 17.25
N ILE A 62 11.68 3.87 18.00
CA ILE A 62 12.13 3.91 19.40
C ILE A 62 13.62 4.30 19.50
N PRO A 63 14.54 3.68 18.73
CA PRO A 63 15.94 4.12 18.69
C PRO A 63 16.10 5.59 18.33
N PHE A 64 15.37 6.09 17.33
CA PHE A 64 15.38 7.50 16.94
C PHE A 64 15.03 8.42 18.10
N PHE A 65 13.93 8.14 18.82
CA PHE A 65 13.55 8.95 19.97
C PHE A 65 14.51 8.82 21.15
N LYS A 66 15.13 7.65 21.36
CA LYS A 66 16.20 7.51 22.36
C LYS A 66 17.40 8.38 22.01
N VAL A 67 17.79 8.46 20.74
CA VAL A 67 18.91 9.34 20.34
C VAL A 67 18.59 10.82 20.54
N ILE A 68 17.35 11.24 20.29
CA ILE A 68 16.95 12.65 20.42
C ILE A 68 16.74 13.08 21.87
N PHE A 69 16.09 12.23 22.68
CA PHE A 69 15.61 12.62 24.01
C PHE A 69 16.46 12.07 25.16
N THR A 70 17.46 11.24 24.87
CA THR A 70 18.35 10.68 25.89
C THR A 70 19.82 10.89 25.52
N SER A 71 20.74 10.46 26.37
CA SER A 71 22.19 10.51 26.09
C SER A 71 22.68 9.44 25.11
N LYS A 72 21.78 8.63 24.53
CA LYS A 72 22.12 7.62 23.54
C LYS A 72 22.55 8.26 22.23
N THR A 73 23.55 7.67 21.60
CA THR A 73 24.09 8.09 20.30
C THR A 73 23.65 7.13 19.20
N LEU A 74 23.84 7.51 17.93
CA LEU A 74 23.60 6.60 16.80
C LEU A 74 24.50 5.35 16.88
N ALA A 75 25.73 5.51 17.38
CA ALA A 75 26.69 4.41 17.55
C ALA A 75 26.21 3.35 18.56
N ASP A 76 25.44 3.73 19.59
CA ASP A 76 24.80 2.78 20.51
C ASP A 76 23.83 1.80 19.81
N PHE A 77 23.40 2.12 18.58
CA PHE A 77 22.51 1.30 17.75
C PHE A 77 23.21 0.72 16.52
N GLY A 78 24.55 0.66 16.53
CA GLY A 78 25.36 0.06 15.46
C GLY A 78 25.56 0.96 14.25
N TYR A 79 25.38 2.27 14.37
CA TYR A 79 25.68 3.21 13.30
C TYR A 79 27.14 3.67 13.37
N GLU A 80 27.94 3.24 12.41
CA GLU A 80 29.36 3.60 12.26
C GLU A 80 29.59 4.59 11.11
N GLY A 81 28.59 4.80 10.25
CA GLY A 81 28.61 5.78 9.17
C GLY A 81 28.16 5.23 7.83
N TYR A 82 27.67 6.11 6.95
CA TYR A 82 27.35 5.76 5.56
C TYR A 82 28.64 5.68 4.72
N PRO A 83 28.85 4.67 3.85
CA PRO A 83 27.94 3.58 3.47
C PRO A 83 28.26 2.23 4.14
N TYR A 84 28.96 2.22 5.27
CA TYR A 84 29.43 1.01 5.95
C TYR A 84 28.32 0.41 6.81
N GLU A 85 28.44 0.45 8.14
CA GLU A 85 27.43 -0.07 9.05
C GLU A 85 26.48 1.06 9.47
N MET A 86 25.22 0.96 9.01
CA MET A 86 24.15 1.86 9.45
C MET A 86 23.31 1.27 10.60
N GLY A 87 23.65 0.06 11.05
CA GLY A 87 22.99 -0.63 12.16
C GLY A 87 21.47 -0.72 11.98
N ILE A 88 20.73 -0.44 13.05
CA ILE A 88 19.26 -0.45 13.04
C ILE A 88 18.68 0.59 12.06
N PHE A 89 19.42 1.65 11.74
CA PHE A 89 18.97 2.69 10.82
C PHE A 89 19.15 2.33 9.35
N ASP A 90 19.65 1.15 9.01
CA ASP A 90 19.80 0.75 7.61
C ASP A 90 18.47 0.77 6.86
N GLY A 91 18.48 1.32 5.63
CA GLY A 91 17.29 1.48 4.80
C GLY A 91 16.37 2.65 5.18
N TRP A 92 16.73 3.50 6.15
CA TRP A 92 15.88 4.61 6.61
C TRP A 92 15.42 5.54 5.47
N ILE A 93 16.28 5.82 4.49
CA ILE A 93 15.93 6.65 3.32
C ILE A 93 14.78 6.03 2.54
N THR A 94 14.86 4.73 2.25
CA THR A 94 13.81 4.00 1.54
C THR A 94 12.51 4.00 2.35
N ASN A 95 12.59 3.79 3.67
CA ASN A 95 11.42 3.85 4.54
C ASN A 95 10.76 5.25 4.49
N ILE A 96 11.55 6.34 4.55
CA ILE A 96 11.02 7.71 4.49
C ILE A 96 10.41 8.02 3.12
N VAL A 97 11.08 7.65 2.02
CA VAL A 97 10.56 7.86 0.67
C VAL A 97 9.24 7.12 0.47
N ALA A 98 9.15 5.87 0.93
CA ALA A 98 7.92 5.11 0.91
C ALA A 98 6.82 5.78 1.75
N LEU A 99 7.16 6.34 2.92
CA LEU A 99 6.21 7.06 3.78
C LEU A 99 5.64 8.29 3.06
N LEU A 100 6.51 9.10 2.44
CA LEU A 100 6.12 10.29 1.70
C LEU A 100 5.21 9.94 0.51
N PHE A 101 5.54 8.89 -0.24
CA PHE A 101 4.69 8.44 -1.34
C PHE A 101 3.35 7.88 -0.86
N LEU A 102 3.33 7.15 0.25
CA LEU A 102 2.08 6.67 0.83
C LEU A 102 1.20 7.84 1.27
N PHE A 103 1.74 8.85 1.96
CA PHE A 103 1.00 10.06 2.33
C PHE A 103 0.48 10.81 1.10
N PHE A 104 1.31 10.95 0.06
CA PHE A 104 0.90 11.57 -1.20
C PHE A 104 -0.26 10.81 -1.85
N LEU A 105 -0.19 9.48 -1.90
CA LEU A 105 -1.25 8.63 -2.45
C LEU A 105 -2.56 8.81 -1.67
N ILE A 106 -2.51 8.71 -0.33
CA ILE A 106 -3.68 8.91 0.54
C ILE A 106 -4.28 10.31 0.34
N TRP A 107 -3.43 11.34 0.28
CA TRP A 107 -3.86 12.71 0.06
C TRP A 107 -4.56 12.88 -1.31
N ARG A 108 -4.00 12.30 -2.37
CA ARG A 108 -4.60 12.33 -3.72
C ARG A 108 -5.94 11.61 -3.75
N ILE A 109 -6.02 10.41 -3.19
CA ILE A 109 -7.26 9.63 -3.10
C ILE A 109 -8.33 10.44 -2.35
N ARG A 110 -8.00 10.94 -1.15
CA ARG A 110 -8.90 11.78 -0.35
C ARG A 110 -9.32 13.06 -1.07
N ARG A 111 -8.46 13.64 -1.90
CA ARG A 111 -8.80 14.82 -2.72
C ARG A 111 -9.82 14.46 -3.81
N ILE A 112 -9.65 13.34 -4.49
CA ILE A 112 -10.55 12.86 -5.55
C ILE A 112 -11.93 12.53 -4.96
N PHE A 113 -11.98 11.69 -3.91
CA PHE A 113 -13.25 11.33 -3.27
C PHE A 113 -14.06 12.54 -2.79
N ARG A 114 -13.40 13.57 -2.24
CA ARG A 114 -14.09 14.81 -1.82
C ARG A 114 -14.63 15.64 -2.98
N HIS A 115 -14.07 15.51 -4.19
CA HIS A 115 -14.64 16.16 -5.38
C HIS A 115 -15.82 15.34 -5.92
N SER A 116 -15.72 14.01 -5.92
CA SER A 116 -16.75 13.12 -6.45
C SER A 116 -18.05 13.11 -5.62
N ILE A 117 -17.98 13.34 -4.30
CA ILE A 117 -19.16 13.39 -3.41
C ILE A 117 -19.90 14.75 -3.49
N LYS A 118 -19.32 15.76 -4.15
CA LYS A 118 -19.94 17.08 -4.34
C LYS A 118 -20.74 17.23 -5.64
N LEU A 119 -21.00 16.11 -6.33
CA LEU A 119 -21.91 15.98 -7.47
C LEU A 119 -23.14 15.20 -7.01
#